data_AF-A0A2D4MYT3-F1
#
_entry.id   AF-A0A2D4MYT3-F1
#
_cell.length_a   1.000
_cell.length_b   1.000
_cell.length_c   1.000
_cell.angle_alpha   90.00
_cell.angle_beta   90.00
_cell.angle_gamma   90.00
#
_symmetry.space_group_name_H-M   'P 1'
#
loop_
_entity.id
_entity.type
_entity.pdbx_description
1 polymer ?
#
loop_
_entity_poly.entity_id
_entity_poly.type
_entity_poly.pdbx_seq_one_letter_code
_entity_poly.pdbx_strand_id
1 'polypeptide(L)'
;IFSCHAVDNPKPNSELAMLRQYGPDVPDSVLQKLVATFGELRSLADQGIINYPYSTREVVNIVKHLQKFPSEGLANVVRNVFDFDSYNKEMREILIRTLHKHGIPIGAKPDNIQMAKE
;
A
#
# COMPACT_ATOMS: atom_id res chain seq x y z
N ILE A 1 33.24 -4.86 20.81
CA ILE A 1 31.92 -4.30 21.19
C ILE A 1 31.22 -3.95 19.89
N PHE A 2 30.04 -4.53 19.60
CA PHE A 2 29.30 -4.19 18.39
C PHE A 2 28.50 -2.91 18.62
N SER A 3 28.67 -1.93 17.73
CA SER A 3 27.77 -0.77 17.67
C SER A 3 26.63 -1.13 16.73
N CYS A 4 25.43 -1.29 17.26
CA CYS A 4 24.24 -1.57 16.47
C CYS A 4 23.51 -0.27 16.16
N HIS A 5 23.13 -0.08 14.90
CA HIS A 5 22.23 1.00 14.48
C HIS A 5 20.98 0.37 13.88
N ALA A 6 19.86 0.50 14.59
CA ALA A 6 18.56 0.06 14.08
C ALA A 6 18.08 1.07 13.03
N VAL A 7 17.63 0.57 11.89
CA VAL A 7 17.04 1.38 10.82
C VAL A 7 15.55 1.09 10.77
N ASP A 8 14.77 2.08 11.18
CA ASP A 8 13.32 2.03 11.10
C ASP A 8 12.82 2.36 9.69
N ASN A 9 11.53 2.11 9.45
CA ASN A 9 10.88 2.59 8.24
C ASN A 9 10.94 4.13 8.16
N PRO A 10 11.08 4.69 6.95
CA PRO A 10 11.11 6.13 6.76
C PRO A 10 9.83 6.78 7.28
N LYS A 11 9.94 8.01 7.80
CA LYS A 11 8.77 8.82 8.15
C LYS A 11 7.94 9.09 6.88
N PRO A 12 6.60 9.27 6.99
CA PRO A 12 5.73 9.43 5.82
C PRO A 12 6.20 10.49 4.81
N ASN A 13 6.69 11.64 5.28
CA ASN A 13 7.21 12.69 4.40
C ASN A 13 8.48 12.28 3.65
N SER A 14 9.38 11.55 4.33
CA SER A 14 10.60 11.02 3.73
C SER A 14 10.31 9.89 2.76
N GLU A 15 9.36 9.01 3.09
CA GLU A 15 8.88 7.95 2.19
C GLU A 15 8.27 8.55 0.93
N LEU A 16 7.38 9.54 1.05
CA LEU A 16 6.79 10.24 -0.08
C LEU A 16 7.84 10.89 -0.99
N ALA A 17 8.80 11.62 -0.40
CA ALA A 17 9.89 12.25 -1.15
C ALA A 17 10.76 11.23 -1.89
N MET A 18 11.00 10.06 -1.29
CA MET A 18 11.72 8.96 -1.92
C MET A 18 10.91 8.33 -3.07
N LEU A 19 9.61 8.08 -2.87
CA LEU A 19 8.76 7.47 -3.89
C LEU A 19 8.62 8.32 -5.15
N ARG A 20 8.58 9.66 -5.01
CA ARG A 20 8.60 10.59 -6.16
C ARG A 20 9.80 10.40 -7.08
N GLN A 21 10.94 10.00 -6.52
CA GLN A 21 12.15 9.74 -7.33
C GLN A 21 12.03 8.44 -8.13
N TYR A 22 11.23 7.48 -7.66
CA TYR A 22 10.99 6.20 -8.34
C TYR A 22 9.84 6.23 -9.35
N GLY A 23 8.91 7.16 -9.19
CA GLY A 23 7.77 7.34 -10.09
C GLY A 23 7.43 8.83 -10.29
N PRO A 24 8.23 9.58 -11.05
CA PRO A 24 8.01 11.01 -11.27
C PRO A 24 6.71 11.31 -12.02
N ASP A 25 6.21 10.38 -12.83
CA ASP A 25 4.95 10.53 -13.59
C ASP A 25 3.75 9.93 -12.84
N VAL A 26 3.98 9.32 -11.67
CA VAL A 26 2.91 8.79 -10.83
C VAL A 26 2.27 9.94 -10.05
N PRO A 27 0.94 10.12 -10.10
CA PRO A 27 0.28 11.22 -9.41
C PRO A 27 0.58 11.25 -7.91
N ASP A 28 0.85 12.43 -7.36
CA ASP A 28 1.12 12.62 -5.93
C ASP A 28 0.00 12.07 -5.03
N SER A 29 -1.26 12.18 -5.48
CA SER A 29 -2.41 11.62 -4.76
C SER A 29 -2.32 10.10 -4.63
N VAL A 30 -1.78 9.40 -5.62
CA VAL A 30 -1.56 7.95 -5.58
C VAL A 30 -0.43 7.62 -4.60
N LEU A 31 0.67 8.38 -4.65
CA LEU A 31 1.80 8.19 -3.73
C LEU A 31 1.38 8.41 -2.27
N GLN A 32 0.58 9.44 -1.99
CA GLN A 32 0.05 9.71 -0.66
C GLN A 32 -0.85 8.56 -0.16
N LYS A 33 -1.74 8.04 -1.01
CA LYS A 33 -2.58 6.88 -0.67
C LYS A 33 -1.73 5.66 -0.33
N LEU A 34 -0.67 5.40 -1.10
CA LEU A 34 0.23 4.28 -0.85
C LEU A 34 0.97 4.43 0.48
N VAL A 35 1.57 5.60 0.76
CA VAL A 35 2.25 5.87 2.03
C VAL A 35 1.29 5.72 3.22
N ALA A 36 0.08 6.28 3.12
CA ALA A 36 -0.92 6.18 4.19
C ALA A 36 -1.39 4.73 4.43
N THR A 37 -1.68 4.00 3.36
CA THR A 37 -2.10 2.59 3.42
C THR A 37 -1.02 1.72 4.06
N PHE A 38 0.21 1.77 3.53
CA PHE A 38 1.30 0.93 4.02
C PHE A 38 1.74 1.34 5.43
N GLY A 39 1.63 2.62 5.79
CA GLY A 39 1.80 3.08 7.16
C GLY A 39 0.81 2.43 8.12
N GLU A 40 -0.49 2.41 7.78
CA GLU A 40 -1.50 1.75 8.61
C GLU A 40 -1.27 0.24 8.70
N LEU A 41 -0.95 -0.43 7.59
CA LEU A 41 -0.67 -1.87 7.61
C LEU A 41 0.53 -2.21 8.51
N ARG A 42 1.60 -1.41 8.48
CA ARG A 42 2.74 -1.57 9.40
C ARG A 42 2.30 -1.40 10.85
N SER A 43 1.50 -0.37 11.15
CA SER A 43 0.95 -0.19 12.50
C SER A 43 0.05 -1.34 12.96
N LEU A 44 -0.69 -1.99 12.06
CA LEU A 44 -1.45 -3.20 12.37
C LEU A 44 -0.53 -4.38 12.67
N ALA A 45 0.60 -4.50 11.97
CA ALA A 45 1.60 -5.52 12.24
C ALA A 45 2.29 -5.28 13.60
N ASP A 46 2.62 -4.03 13.92
CA ASP A 46 3.20 -3.65 15.23
C ASP A 46 2.25 -3.96 16.40
N GLN A 47 0.94 -3.92 16.16
CA GLN A 47 -0.11 -4.30 17.12
C GLN A 47 -0.36 -5.82 17.18
N GLY A 48 0.27 -6.62 16.31
CA GLY A 48 0.03 -8.05 16.19
C GLY A 48 -1.31 -8.44 15.56
N ILE A 49 -2.00 -7.49 14.91
CA ILE A 49 -3.29 -7.73 14.23
C ILE A 49 -3.06 -8.48 12.91
N ILE A 50 -1.98 -8.17 12.21
CA ILE A 50 -1.50 -8.92 11.05
C ILE A 50 -0.08 -9.43 11.31
N ASN A 51 0.26 -10.57 10.72
CA ASN A 51 1.54 -11.22 10.99
C ASN A 51 2.68 -10.71 10.11
N TYR A 52 2.37 -10.00 9.02
CA TYR A 52 3.36 -9.56 8.04
C TYR A 52 3.51 -8.04 8.02
N PRO A 53 4.69 -7.49 8.39
CA PRO A 53 4.96 -6.07 8.28
C PRO A 53 5.35 -5.72 6.84
N TYR A 54 4.44 -5.08 6.11
CA TYR A 54 4.73 -4.63 4.75
C TYR A 54 5.89 -3.63 4.71
N SER A 55 6.82 -3.89 3.82
CA SER A 55 8.10 -3.19 3.68
C SER A 55 8.00 -1.96 2.79
N THR A 56 8.98 -1.05 2.95
CA THR A 56 9.18 0.07 2.03
C THR A 56 9.49 -0.42 0.59
N ARG A 57 10.10 -1.60 0.45
CA ARG A 57 10.46 -2.18 -0.85
C ARG A 57 9.24 -2.51 -1.70
N GLU A 58 8.16 -2.99 -1.08
CA GLU A 58 6.92 -3.30 -1.79
C GLU A 58 6.28 -2.04 -2.35
N VAL A 59 6.25 -0.95 -1.57
CA VAL A 59 5.73 0.35 -2.06
C VAL A 59 6.53 0.87 -3.24
N VAL A 60 7.87 0.79 -3.15
CA VAL A 60 8.75 1.18 -4.26
C VAL A 60 8.48 0.34 -5.51
N ASN A 61 8.26 -0.96 -5.37
CA ASN A 61 7.95 -1.83 -6.50
C ASN A 61 6.61 -1.47 -7.15
N ILE A 62 5.57 -1.16 -6.36
CA ILE A 62 4.28 -0.69 -6.87
C ILE A 62 4.47 0.61 -7.66
N VAL A 63 5.19 1.59 -7.10
CA VAL A 63 5.42 2.88 -7.76
C VAL A 63 6.22 2.73 -9.06
N LYS A 64 7.28 1.91 -9.05
CA LYS A 64 8.05 1.60 -10.27
C LYS A 64 7.19 0.91 -11.34
N HIS A 65 6.26 0.05 -10.92
CA HIS A 65 5.34 -0.63 -11.83
C HIS A 65 4.37 0.37 -12.46
N LEU A 66 3.75 1.24 -11.67
CA LEU A 66 2.85 2.28 -12.18
C LEU A 66 3.56 3.26 -13.11
N GLN A 67 4.81 3.62 -12.79
CA GLN A 67 5.66 4.44 -13.66
C GLN A 67 5.90 3.77 -15.02
N LYS A 68 6.15 2.45 -15.03
CA LYS A 68 6.41 1.69 -16.26
C LYS A 68 5.15 1.37 -17.06
N PHE A 69 4.02 1.20 -16.36
CA PHE A 69 2.74 0.77 -16.92
C PHE A 69 1.61 1.72 -16.51
N PRO A 70 1.59 2.96 -17.03
CA PRO A 70 0.64 3.99 -16.60
C PRO A 70 -0.83 3.67 -16.93
N SER A 71 -1.06 2.77 -17.90
CA SER A 71 -2.40 2.29 -18.28
C SER A 71 -2.99 1.29 -17.27
N GLU A 72 -2.17 0.76 -16.35
CA GLU A 72 -2.62 -0.23 -15.38
C GLU A 72 -3.22 0.45 -14.15
N GLY A 73 -4.36 -0.06 -13.68
CA GLY A 73 -5.03 0.48 -12.52
C GLY A 73 -4.31 0.16 -11.21
N LEU A 74 -4.20 1.15 -10.32
CA LEU A 74 -3.63 1.00 -8.97
C LEU A 74 -4.16 -0.23 -8.23
N ALA A 75 -5.47 -0.45 -8.25
CA ALA A 75 -6.11 -1.58 -7.58
C ALA A 75 -5.63 -2.96 -8.07
N ASN A 76 -5.21 -3.07 -9.34
CA ASN A 76 -4.71 -4.31 -9.90
C ASN A 76 -3.29 -4.60 -9.44
N VAL A 77 -2.40 -3.60 -9.55
CA VAL A 77 -1.00 -3.69 -9.14
C VAL A 77 -0.90 -4.03 -7.66
N VAL A 78 -1.69 -3.34 -6.85
CA VAL A 78 -1.73 -3.51 -5.40
C VAL A 78 -2.27 -4.90 -5.02
N ARG A 79 -3.27 -5.43 -5.75
CA ARG A 79 -3.76 -6.80 -5.54
C ARG A 79 -2.66 -7.84 -5.76
N ASN A 80 -1.90 -7.72 -6.83
CA ASN A 80 -0.82 -8.68 -7.13
C ASN A 80 0.24 -8.76 -6.02
N VAL A 81 0.49 -7.65 -5.31
CA VAL A 81 1.41 -7.63 -4.16
C VAL A 81 0.81 -8.36 -2.95
N PHE A 82 -0.49 -8.23 -2.73
CA PHE A 82 -1.20 -8.83 -1.59
C PHE A 82 -1.75 -10.24 -1.84
N ASP A 83 -1.71 -10.74 -3.08
CA ASP A 83 -2.27 -12.05 -3.44
C ASP A 83 -1.62 -13.20 -2.65
N PHE A 84 -0.37 -13.04 -2.21
CA PHE A 84 0.30 -14.03 -1.37
C PHE A 84 -0.32 -14.15 0.03
N ASP A 85 -0.81 -13.06 0.62
CA ASP A 85 -1.42 -13.04 1.95
C ASP A 85 -2.91 -13.44 1.93
N SER A 86 -3.48 -13.59 0.73
CA SER A 86 -4.92 -13.83 0.51
C SER A 86 -5.41 -15.22 0.92
N TYR A 87 -4.51 -16.15 1.25
CA TYR A 87 -4.86 -17.50 1.74
C TYR A 87 -5.52 -17.48 3.12
N ASN A 88 -5.30 -16.43 3.91
CA ASN A 88 -6.03 -16.21 5.15
C ASN A 88 -7.21 -15.24 4.91
N LYS A 89 -8.45 -15.73 5.08
CA LYS A 89 -9.67 -14.94 4.90
C LYS A 89 -9.72 -13.71 5.81
N GLU A 90 -9.28 -13.84 7.05
CA GLU A 90 -9.28 -12.75 8.03
C GLU A 90 -8.27 -11.66 7.63
N MET A 91 -7.05 -12.05 7.24
CA MET A 91 -6.06 -11.09 6.72
C MET A 91 -6.56 -10.39 5.47
N ARG A 92 -7.20 -11.14 4.56
CA ARG A 92 -7.78 -10.59 3.34
C ARG A 92 -8.84 -9.53 3.64
N GLU A 93 -9.71 -9.75 4.62
CA GLU A 93 -10.73 -8.77 5.01
C GLU A 93 -10.10 -7.50 5.59
N ILE A 94 -9.08 -7.64 6.45
CA ILE A 94 -8.34 -6.49 7.01
C ILE A 94 -7.65 -5.70 5.89
N LEU A 95 -7.02 -6.37 4.94
CA LEU A 95 -6.36 -5.74 3.79
C LEU A 95 -7.36 -4.97 2.93
N ILE A 96 -8.48 -5.60 2.55
CA ILE A 96 -9.52 -4.95 1.76
C ILE A 96 -10.08 -3.73 2.49
N ARG A 97 -10.38 -3.85 3.79
CA ARG A 97 -10.88 -2.74 4.62
C ARG A 97 -9.90 -1.58 4.66
N THR A 98 -8.62 -1.87 4.89
CA THR A 98 -7.57 -0.85 4.97
C THR A 98 -7.38 -0.16 3.61
N LEU A 99 -7.38 -0.92 2.51
CA LEU A 99 -7.25 -0.37 1.16
C LEU A 99 -8.44 0.51 0.77
N HIS A 100 -9.66 0.08 1.09
CA HIS A 100 -10.86 0.87 0.85
C HIS A 100 -10.87 2.16 1.66
N LYS A 101 -10.47 2.11 2.93
CA LYS A 101 -10.35 3.29 3.82
C LYS A 101 -9.44 4.38 3.23
N HIS A 102 -8.37 3.99 2.54
CA HIS A 102 -7.44 4.92 1.88
C HIS A 102 -7.79 5.19 0.40
N GLY A 103 -8.96 4.75 -0.07
CA GLY A 103 -9.45 5.06 -1.41
C GLY A 103 -8.76 4.26 -2.53
N ILE A 104 -8.36 3.02 -2.25
CA ILE A 104 -7.87 2.03 -3.22
C ILE A 104 -8.93 0.92 -3.35
N PRO A 105 -9.82 0.98 -4.36
CA PRO A 105 -10.94 0.06 -4.48
C PRO A 105 -10.48 -1.30 -5.04
N ILE A 106 -10.23 -2.28 -4.17
CA ILE A 106 -9.93 -3.66 -4.56
C ILE A 106 -11.18 -4.53 -4.40
N GLY A 107 -11.48 -5.37 -5.39
CA GLY A 107 -12.55 -6.37 -5.29
C GLY A 107 -13.97 -5.82 -5.44
N ALA A 108 -14.13 -4.53 -5.74
CA ALA A 108 -15.40 -3.99 -6.20
C ALA A 108 -15.75 -4.64 -7.53
N LYS A 109 -16.76 -5.53 -7.53
CA LYS A 109 -17.47 -5.85 -8.78
C LYS A 109 -18.05 -4.53 -9.30
N PRO A 110 -18.03 -4.25 -10.62
CA PRO A 110 -18.58 -3.01 -11.18
C PRO A 110 -20.06 -2.79 -10.82
N ASP A 111 -20.78 -3.83 -10.38
CA ASP A 111 -22.17 -3.76 -9.89
C ASP A 111 -22.36 -3.09 -8.51
N ASN A 112 -21.33 -3.03 -7.66
CA ASN A 112 -21.49 -2.60 -6.26
C ASN A 112 -21.06 -1.15 -5.99
N ILE A 113 -20.87 -0.33 -7.04
CA ILE A 113 -20.66 1.11 -6.89
C ILE A 113 -22.03 1.79 -6.75
N GLN A 114 -22.79 1.43 -5.70
CA GLN A 114 -23.85 2.29 -5.20
C GLN A 114 -23.29 3.18 -4.10
N MET A 115 -23.04 4.42 -4.53
CA MET A 115 -23.24 5.65 -3.78
C MET A 115 -22.44 5.83 -2.48
N ALA A 116 -21.39 6.65 -2.58
CA ALA A 116 -21.09 7.64 -1.54
C ALA A 116 -21.00 9.00 -2.26
N LYS A 117 -22.16 9.64 -2.39
CA LYS A 117 -22.30 11.03 -2.78
C LYS A 117 -22.94 11.72 -1.57
N GLU A 118 -22.12 12.42 -0.79
CA GLU A 118 -22.53 13.52 0.08
C GLU A 118 -21.47 14.62 -0.04
#